data_AF-A0A0C9U7T7-F1
#
_entry.id   AF-A0A0C9U7T7-F1
#
_cell.length_a   1.000
_cell.length_b   1.000
_cell.length_c   1.000
_cell.angle_alpha   90.00
_cell.angle_beta   90.00
_cell.angle_gamma   90.00
#
_symmetry.space_group_name_H-M   'P 1'
#
loop_
_entity.id
_entity.type
_entity.pdbx_description
1 polymer ?
#
loop_
_entity_poly.entity_id
_entity_poly.type
_entity_poly.pdbx_seq_one_letter_code
_entity_poly.pdbx_strand_id
1 'polypeptide(L)'
;MQTSVMQNHIATLAGLYAGKIYADVCNKIFNEDCALRSSVFSNILGQDFVRIAYQAPRVADPTVILYLNDYNLGMINLANSVSSGGTRYIDALGTQVHLYAGGTGGVQATLTALASTGLDVAITELDISGGAASDYVTVAKACLNTAKCVKITSWGVSDTNSWRASSTPLLFDSNYQPKATHISVI
;
A
#
# COMPACT_ATOMS: atom_id res chain seq x y z
N MET A 1 -22.57 -16.75 11.68
CA MET A 1 -22.05 -15.41 12.04
C MET A 1 -21.66 -14.69 10.76
N GLN A 2 -22.05 -13.43 10.58
CA GLN A 2 -21.86 -12.67 9.32
C GLN A 2 -20.38 -12.39 8.97
N THR A 3 -19.42 -12.77 9.82
CA THR A 3 -17.98 -12.55 9.63
C THR A 3 -17.24 -13.75 9.03
N SER A 4 -17.84 -14.94 9.01
CA SER A 4 -17.12 -16.19 8.73
C SER A 4 -16.56 -16.28 7.32
N VAL A 5 -17.22 -15.66 6.33
CA VAL A 5 -16.75 -15.66 4.94
C VAL A 5 -15.42 -14.92 4.81
N MET A 6 -15.32 -13.71 5.37
CA MET A 6 -14.10 -12.90 5.34
C MET A 6 -12.96 -13.59 6.11
N GLN A 7 -13.24 -14.06 7.33
CA GLN A 7 -12.24 -14.74 8.14
C GLN A 7 -11.74 -16.02 7.47
N ASN A 8 -12.62 -16.82 6.87
CA ASN A 8 -12.25 -18.05 6.17
C ASN A 8 -11.39 -17.75 4.93
N HIS A 9 -11.76 -16.75 4.14
CA HIS A 9 -10.96 -16.34 2.97
C HIS A 9 -9.55 -15.93 3.39
N ILE A 10 -9.45 -15.05 4.38
CA ILE A 10 -8.17 -14.53 4.87
C ILE A 10 -7.31 -15.65 5.47
N ALA A 11 -7.87 -16.47 6.36
CA ALA A 11 -7.14 -17.56 7.00
C ALA A 11 -6.67 -18.62 6.00
N THR A 12 -7.49 -18.93 4.98
CA THR A 12 -7.11 -19.89 3.93
C THR A 12 -5.90 -19.41 3.14
N LEU A 13 -5.91 -18.14 2.68
CA LEU A 13 -4.79 -17.58 1.93
C LEU A 13 -3.54 -17.40 2.81
N ALA A 14 -3.69 -16.91 4.03
CA ALA A 14 -2.59 -16.75 4.96
C ALA A 14 -1.94 -18.10 5.29
N GLY A 15 -2.73 -19.16 5.51
CA GLY A 15 -2.22 -20.50 5.79
C GLY A 15 -1.51 -21.12 4.57
N LEU A 16 -2.04 -20.93 3.36
CA LEU A 16 -1.42 -21.45 2.14
C LEU A 16 -0.03 -20.87 1.88
N TYR A 17 0.17 -19.60 2.23
CA TYR A 17 1.40 -18.85 1.98
C TYR A 17 2.20 -18.53 3.25
N ALA A 18 1.92 -19.22 4.35
CA ALA A 18 2.56 -18.98 5.64
C ALA A 18 4.11 -18.99 5.51
N GLY A 19 4.74 -17.96 6.09
CA GLY A 19 6.18 -17.74 6.08
C GLY A 19 6.75 -17.22 4.75
N LYS A 20 5.91 -16.89 3.76
CA LYS A 20 6.36 -16.50 2.41
C LYS A 20 5.95 -15.11 1.98
N ILE A 21 5.07 -14.43 2.72
CA ILE A 21 4.42 -13.19 2.26
C ILE A 21 4.40 -12.09 3.32
N TYR A 22 4.35 -10.84 2.84
CA TYR A 22 3.62 -9.76 3.47
C TYR A 22 2.27 -9.61 2.76
N ALA A 23 1.28 -9.01 3.40
CA ALA A 23 -0.07 -8.90 2.82
C ALA A 23 -0.71 -7.52 3.04
N ASP A 24 -1.28 -6.96 1.98
CA ASP A 24 -2.22 -5.85 2.05
C ASP A 24 -3.60 -6.40 2.47
N VAL A 25 -3.93 -6.30 3.75
CA VAL A 25 -5.14 -6.95 4.32
C VAL A 25 -6.41 -6.18 3.96
N CYS A 26 -6.34 -4.85 4.01
CA CYS A 26 -7.42 -3.95 3.60
C CYS A 26 -6.88 -2.98 2.56
N ASN A 27 -7.64 -2.75 1.49
CA ASN A 27 -7.24 -1.92 0.36
C ASN A 27 -8.35 -0.93 -0.01
N LYS A 28 -8.02 0.35 -0.25
CA LYS A 28 -8.96 1.38 -0.75
C LYS A 28 -10.22 1.54 0.11
N ILE A 29 -10.06 1.45 1.44
CA ILE A 29 -11.19 1.49 2.38
C ILE A 29 -11.60 2.90 2.78
N PHE A 30 -10.90 3.92 2.29
CA PHE A 30 -11.24 5.33 2.53
C PHE A 30 -11.84 6.00 1.29
N ASN A 31 -12.71 6.96 1.54
CA ASN A 31 -13.12 8.00 0.60
C ASN A 31 -12.09 9.15 0.61
N GLU A 32 -12.24 10.11 -0.30
CA GLU A 32 -11.35 11.28 -0.39
C GLU A 32 -11.35 12.15 0.87
N ASP A 33 -12.48 12.22 1.58
CA ASP A 33 -12.64 12.93 2.85
C ASP A 33 -12.06 12.18 4.07
N CYS A 34 -11.31 11.09 3.84
CA CYS A 34 -10.75 10.20 4.85
C CYS A 34 -11.81 9.40 5.64
N ALA A 35 -13.10 9.49 5.30
CA ALA A 35 -14.13 8.66 5.90
C ALA A 35 -14.05 7.22 5.36
N LEU A 36 -14.51 6.27 6.16
CA LEU A 36 -14.58 4.87 5.75
C LEU A 36 -15.57 4.73 4.57
N ARG A 37 -15.07 4.21 3.45
CA ARG A 37 -15.83 4.01 2.22
C ARG A 37 -16.99 3.05 2.47
N SER A 38 -18.16 3.34 1.91
CA SER A 38 -19.29 2.40 1.93
C SER A 38 -18.95 1.15 1.11
N SER A 39 -19.08 0.00 1.74
CA SER A 39 -18.83 -1.32 1.18
C SER A 39 -19.69 -2.34 1.92
N VAL A 40 -19.81 -3.56 1.41
CA VAL A 40 -20.49 -4.65 2.14
C VAL A 40 -19.89 -4.85 3.54
N PHE A 41 -18.58 -4.65 3.71
CA PHE A 41 -17.90 -4.80 4.99
C PHE A 41 -18.24 -3.68 5.96
N SER A 42 -18.10 -2.43 5.54
CA SER A 42 -18.38 -1.27 6.40
C SER A 42 -19.87 -1.09 6.69
N ASN A 43 -20.75 -1.44 5.76
CA ASN A 43 -22.20 -1.36 5.96
C ASN A 43 -22.71 -2.40 6.97
N ILE A 44 -22.09 -3.58 7.04
CA ILE A 44 -22.51 -4.66 7.94
C ILE A 44 -21.78 -4.61 9.28
N LEU A 45 -20.48 -4.31 9.27
CA LEU A 45 -19.60 -4.43 10.43
C LEU A 45 -19.06 -3.09 10.93
N GLY A 46 -19.39 -1.96 10.29
CA GLY A 46 -18.81 -0.67 10.65
C GLY A 46 -17.28 -0.69 10.51
N GLN A 47 -16.54 -0.15 11.48
CA GLN A 47 -15.08 -0.21 11.48
C GLN A 47 -14.53 -1.59 11.94
N ASP A 48 -15.35 -2.43 12.59
CA ASP A 48 -14.87 -3.68 13.20
C ASP A 48 -14.34 -4.70 12.18
N PHE A 49 -14.75 -4.63 10.91
CA PHE A 49 -14.19 -5.54 9.90
C PHE A 49 -12.68 -5.41 9.78
N VAL A 50 -12.10 -4.24 10.03
CA VAL A 50 -10.65 -4.01 9.97
C VAL A 50 -9.99 -4.85 11.07
N ARG A 51 -10.40 -4.67 12.33
CA ARG A 51 -9.84 -5.46 13.44
C ARG A 51 -10.01 -6.97 13.21
N ILE A 52 -11.18 -7.41 12.74
CA ILE A 52 -11.46 -8.82 12.46
C ILE A 52 -10.56 -9.35 11.33
N ALA A 53 -10.37 -8.57 10.27
CA ALA A 53 -9.55 -8.93 9.12
C ALA A 53 -8.06 -9.07 9.48
N TYR A 54 -7.55 -8.25 10.40
CA TYR A 54 -6.13 -8.30 10.82
C TYR A 54 -5.85 -9.36 11.89
N GLN A 55 -6.87 -9.85 12.59
CA GLN A 55 -6.72 -10.98 13.51
C GLN A 55 -6.57 -12.32 12.78
N ALA A 56 -7.28 -12.50 11.66
CA ALA A 56 -7.35 -13.78 10.96
C ALA A 56 -6.01 -14.32 10.39
N PRO A 57 -5.15 -13.50 9.74
CA PRO A 57 -3.89 -13.97 9.19
C PRO A 57 -2.96 -14.52 10.27
N ARG A 58 -2.91 -13.86 11.44
CA ARG A 58 -1.99 -14.23 12.53
C ARG A 58 -2.29 -15.57 13.17
N VAL A 59 -3.50 -16.09 13.03
CA VAL A 59 -3.84 -17.45 13.47
C VAL A 59 -3.14 -18.49 12.60
N ALA A 60 -3.01 -18.22 11.30
CA ALA A 60 -2.41 -19.13 10.33
C ALA A 60 -0.90 -18.91 10.15
N ASP A 61 -0.45 -17.66 10.23
CA ASP A 61 0.96 -17.26 10.17
C ASP A 61 1.21 -16.11 11.15
N PRO A 62 1.77 -16.38 12.35
CA PRO A 62 2.08 -15.33 13.32
C PRO A 62 3.15 -14.34 12.85
N THR A 63 3.97 -14.71 11.85
CA THR A 63 5.14 -13.95 11.39
C THR A 63 4.83 -13.01 10.23
N VAL A 64 3.63 -13.12 9.64
CA VAL A 64 3.20 -12.29 8.53
C VAL A 64 3.25 -10.79 8.89
N ILE A 65 3.71 -9.98 7.94
CA ILE A 65 3.68 -8.52 8.02
C ILE A 65 2.38 -8.03 7.35
N LEU A 66 1.55 -7.33 8.11
CA LEU A 66 0.22 -6.90 7.69
C LEU A 66 0.18 -5.40 7.35
N TYR A 67 -0.13 -5.09 6.10
CA TYR A 67 -0.24 -3.74 5.55
C TYR A 67 -1.70 -3.29 5.45
N LEU A 68 -1.93 -2.02 5.79
CA LEU A 68 -3.09 -1.25 5.33
C LEU A 68 -2.65 -0.45 4.10
N ASN A 69 -3.27 -0.70 2.93
CA ASN A 69 -2.88 -0.08 1.67
C ASN A 69 -3.94 0.89 1.15
N ASP A 70 -3.56 2.14 0.90
CA ASP A 70 -4.47 3.15 0.35
C ASP A 70 -3.69 4.31 -0.30
N TYR A 71 -4.39 5.24 -0.93
CA TYR A 71 -3.83 6.52 -1.38
C TYR A 71 -4.17 7.68 -0.42
N ASN A 72 -5.01 7.42 0.60
CA ASN A 72 -5.54 8.41 1.53
C ASN A 72 -4.87 8.40 2.93
N LEU A 73 -4.76 9.55 3.60
CA LEU A 73 -4.15 9.67 4.94
C LEU A 73 -5.06 9.24 6.11
N GLY A 74 -6.34 8.91 5.85
CA GLY A 74 -7.25 8.33 6.85
C GLY A 74 -6.71 7.06 7.53
N MET A 75 -5.77 6.39 6.87
CA MET A 75 -4.99 5.27 7.43
C MET A 75 -4.37 5.58 8.80
N ILE A 76 -3.90 6.81 9.02
CA ILE A 76 -3.23 7.21 10.28
C ILE A 76 -4.21 7.10 11.45
N ASN A 77 -5.39 7.71 11.30
CA ASN A 77 -6.42 7.70 12.35
C ASN A 77 -6.92 6.28 12.61
N LEU A 78 -7.16 5.51 11.54
CA LEU A 78 -7.60 4.14 11.67
C LEU A 78 -6.55 3.28 12.39
N ALA A 79 -5.28 3.33 11.96
CA ALA A 79 -4.20 2.56 12.54
C ALA A 79 -4.03 2.80 14.04
N ASN A 80 -4.13 4.07 14.45
CA ASN A 80 -4.09 4.46 15.86
C ASN A 80 -5.32 3.96 16.62
N SER A 81 -6.53 4.10 16.06
CA SER A 81 -7.77 3.70 16.73
C SER A 81 -7.89 2.18 16.96
N VAL A 82 -7.50 1.37 15.97
CA VAL A 82 -7.59 -0.09 16.07
C VAL A 82 -6.52 -0.69 16.97
N SER A 83 -5.39 0.01 17.14
CA SER A 83 -4.27 -0.45 17.98
C SER A 83 -4.41 -0.09 19.47
N SER A 84 -5.62 0.18 19.94
CA SER A 84 -5.90 0.57 21.34
C SER A 84 -5.77 -0.62 22.31
N GLY A 85 -5.47 -0.32 23.58
CA GLY A 85 -5.34 -1.35 24.63
C GLY A 85 -4.03 -2.16 24.58
N GLY A 86 -2.98 -1.65 23.92
CA GLY A 86 -1.65 -2.26 23.87
C GLY A 86 -1.48 -3.36 22.81
N THR A 87 -2.52 -3.65 22.03
CA THR A 87 -2.46 -4.62 20.93
C THR A 87 -2.27 -3.90 19.61
N ARG A 88 -1.21 -4.23 18.87
CA ARG A 88 -0.95 -3.70 17.52
C ARG A 88 -1.42 -4.70 16.47
N TYR A 89 -2.37 -4.28 15.63
CA TYR A 89 -2.91 -5.14 14.56
C TYR A 89 -2.22 -4.92 13.21
N ILE A 90 -1.88 -3.67 12.91
CA ILE A 90 -1.26 -3.26 11.64
C ILE A 90 0.24 -3.08 11.86
N ASP A 91 1.05 -3.66 10.97
CA ASP A 91 2.50 -3.54 11.03
C ASP A 91 3.02 -2.36 10.21
N ALA A 92 2.40 -2.15 9.05
CA ALA A 92 2.84 -1.17 8.06
C ALA A 92 1.70 -0.47 7.30
N LEU A 93 1.99 0.72 6.75
CA LEU A 93 1.09 1.48 5.88
C LEU A 93 1.65 1.53 4.46
N GLY A 94 0.87 1.08 3.48
CA GLY A 94 1.18 1.15 2.06
C GLY A 94 0.54 2.37 1.42
N THR A 95 1.32 3.16 0.68
CA THR A 95 0.82 4.23 -0.19
C THR A 95 1.05 3.89 -1.66
N GLN A 96 -0.01 3.98 -2.47
CA GLN A 96 0.00 3.50 -3.86
C GLN A 96 0.92 4.33 -4.76
N VAL A 97 0.81 5.66 -4.69
CA VAL A 97 1.63 6.61 -5.48
C VAL A 97 1.45 6.45 -7.00
N HIS A 98 0.20 6.39 -7.46
CA HIS A 98 -0.13 6.59 -8.88
C HIS A 98 -0.15 8.10 -9.20
N LEU A 99 0.79 8.57 -10.01
CA LEU A 99 1.00 10.01 -10.22
C LEU A 99 0.81 10.44 -11.68
N TYR A 100 0.51 11.73 -11.84
CA TYR A 100 0.66 12.46 -13.10
C TYR A 100 2.10 13.00 -13.22
N ALA A 101 2.49 13.40 -14.44
CA ALA A 101 3.80 14.00 -14.68
C ALA A 101 4.00 15.25 -13.79
N GLY A 102 5.13 15.33 -13.08
CA GLY A 102 5.42 16.41 -12.13
C GLY A 102 4.64 16.38 -10.83
N GLY A 103 3.82 15.34 -10.58
CA GLY A 103 2.96 15.22 -9.40
C GLY A 103 3.66 14.76 -8.11
N THR A 104 4.98 14.89 -8.01
CA THR A 104 5.80 14.25 -6.97
C THR A 104 5.94 15.05 -5.67
N GLY A 105 5.53 16.32 -5.66
CA GLY A 105 5.77 17.25 -4.54
C GLY A 105 5.20 16.83 -3.18
N GLY A 106 4.12 16.04 -3.16
CA GLY A 106 3.47 15.57 -1.93
C GLY A 106 4.08 14.30 -1.30
N VAL A 107 4.90 13.56 -2.04
CA VAL A 107 5.27 12.17 -1.66
C VAL A 107 6.08 12.13 -0.37
N GLN A 108 7.07 13.01 -0.19
CA GLN A 108 7.85 13.09 1.05
C GLN A 108 6.97 13.40 2.27
N ALA A 109 6.04 14.34 2.12
CA ALA A 109 5.14 14.74 3.21
C ALA A 109 4.20 13.59 3.60
N THR A 110 3.64 12.89 2.61
CA THR A 110 2.82 11.69 2.82
C THR A 110 3.59 10.61 3.59
N LEU A 111 4.79 10.25 3.14
CA LEU A 111 5.60 9.24 3.82
C LEU A 111 5.95 9.62 5.25
N THR A 112 6.32 10.89 5.48
CA THR A 112 6.58 11.41 6.84
C THR A 112 5.34 11.34 7.73
N ALA A 113 4.17 11.71 7.21
CA ALA A 113 2.92 11.65 7.95
C ALA A 113 2.55 10.21 8.32
N LEU A 114 2.65 9.27 7.37
CA LEU A 114 2.38 7.85 7.64
C LEU A 114 3.37 7.28 8.66
N ALA A 115 4.66 7.59 8.53
CA ALA A 115 5.71 7.13 9.44
C ALA A 115 5.56 7.67 10.87
N SER A 116 4.84 8.78 11.08
CA SER A 116 4.57 9.34 12.41
C SER A 116 3.75 8.41 13.32
N THR A 117 3.06 7.42 12.75
CA THR A 117 2.38 6.36 13.50
C THR A 117 3.34 5.38 14.19
N GLY A 118 4.63 5.40 13.84
CA GLY A 118 5.61 4.39 14.24
C GLY A 118 5.45 3.04 13.51
N LEU A 119 4.54 2.97 12.53
CA LEU A 119 4.45 1.87 11.57
C LEU A 119 5.57 1.98 10.52
N ASP A 120 5.95 0.84 9.95
CA ASP A 120 6.74 0.87 8.72
C ASP A 120 5.86 1.40 7.58
N VAL A 121 6.47 2.00 6.56
CA VAL A 121 5.75 2.53 5.41
C VAL A 121 6.32 1.98 4.11
N ALA A 122 5.52 1.93 3.06
CA ALA A 122 5.95 1.46 1.76
C ALA A 122 5.27 2.23 0.64
N ILE A 123 5.98 2.38 -0.48
CA ILE A 123 5.37 2.71 -1.76
C ILE A 123 5.01 1.40 -2.46
N THR A 124 3.73 1.17 -2.72
CA THR A 124 3.20 -0.16 -3.08
C THR A 124 2.80 -0.32 -4.54
N GLU A 125 2.47 0.77 -5.25
CA GLU A 125 1.88 0.71 -6.60
C GLU A 125 2.41 1.83 -7.51
N LEU A 126 3.71 2.12 -7.46
CA LEU A 126 4.29 3.28 -8.14
C LEU A 126 4.15 3.19 -9.67
N ASP A 127 3.47 4.18 -10.24
CA ASP A 127 3.53 4.54 -11.65
C ASP A 127 3.41 6.07 -11.80
N ILE A 128 4.10 6.65 -12.78
CA ILE A 128 4.11 8.11 -13.00
C ILE A 128 3.91 8.37 -14.48
N SER A 129 2.84 9.06 -14.86
CA SER A 129 2.55 9.37 -16.26
C SER A 129 3.75 10.05 -16.95
N GLY A 130 4.10 9.58 -18.15
CA GLY A 130 5.29 9.98 -18.91
C GLY A 130 6.57 9.29 -18.47
N GLY A 131 6.61 8.73 -17.26
CA GLY A 131 7.75 7.99 -16.73
C GLY A 131 9.02 8.82 -16.68
N ALA A 132 8.98 10.08 -16.24
CA ALA A 132 10.15 10.96 -16.21
C ALA A 132 11.17 10.52 -15.15
N ALA A 133 12.46 10.52 -15.52
CA ALA A 133 13.56 10.15 -14.62
C ALA A 133 13.61 11.00 -13.35
N SER A 134 13.40 12.31 -13.46
CA SER A 134 13.39 13.24 -12.33
C SER A 134 12.29 12.95 -11.33
N ASP A 135 11.11 12.52 -11.79
CA ASP A 135 9.98 12.22 -10.92
C ASP A 135 10.24 10.93 -10.12
N TYR A 136 10.68 9.86 -10.80
CA TYR A 136 11.04 8.62 -10.13
C TYR A 136 12.20 8.80 -9.13
N VAL A 137 13.23 9.58 -9.48
CA VAL A 137 14.32 9.92 -8.56
C VAL A 137 13.79 10.68 -7.34
N THR A 138 12.83 11.59 -7.52
CA THR A 138 12.22 12.34 -6.40
C THR A 138 11.47 11.40 -5.46
N VAL A 139 10.69 10.47 -6.00
CA VAL A 139 9.96 9.45 -5.22
C VAL A 139 10.91 8.51 -4.50
N ALA A 140 11.97 8.02 -5.17
CA ALA A 140 12.98 7.16 -4.59
C ALA A 140 13.69 7.84 -3.41
N LYS A 141 14.12 9.10 -3.59
CA LYS A 141 14.72 9.91 -2.52
C LYS A 141 13.76 10.13 -1.36
N ALA A 142 12.46 10.34 -1.62
CA ALA A 142 11.48 10.51 -0.56
C ALA A 142 11.41 9.28 0.37
N CYS A 143 11.44 8.07 -0.21
CA CYS A 143 11.51 6.83 0.57
C CYS A 143 12.85 6.72 1.32
N LEU A 144 13.98 6.95 0.64
CA LEU A 144 15.32 6.90 1.27
C LEU A 144 15.48 7.88 2.45
N ASN A 145 14.82 9.04 2.38
CA ASN A 145 14.82 10.05 3.44
C ASN A 145 13.85 9.74 4.58
N THR A 146 12.96 8.76 4.42
CA THR A 146 12.04 8.30 5.46
C THR A 146 12.56 6.99 6.03
N ALA A 147 13.19 7.02 7.21
CA ALA A 147 13.82 5.84 7.83
C ALA A 147 12.88 4.62 8.00
N LYS A 148 11.56 4.86 8.06
CA LYS A 148 10.52 3.82 8.13
C LYS A 148 10.06 3.30 6.77
N CYS A 149 10.50 3.88 5.66
CA CYS A 149 10.14 3.42 4.33
C CYS A 149 10.97 2.20 3.95
N VAL A 150 10.33 1.04 3.86
CA VAL A 150 11.02 -0.24 3.72
C VAL A 150 11.09 -0.76 2.29
N LYS A 151 10.24 -0.26 1.38
CA LYS A 151 10.20 -0.71 -0.02
C LYS A 151 9.52 0.29 -0.96
N ILE A 152 9.85 0.14 -2.24
CA ILE A 152 9.14 0.71 -3.38
C ILE A 152 8.78 -0.44 -4.32
N THR A 153 7.53 -0.53 -4.75
CA THR A 153 7.04 -1.49 -5.76
C THR A 153 6.49 -0.71 -6.94
N SER A 154 7.02 -0.95 -8.14
CA SER A 154 6.45 -0.40 -9.38
C SER A 154 5.24 -1.21 -9.83
N TRP A 155 4.21 -0.54 -10.36
CA TRP A 155 2.94 -1.18 -10.75
C TRP A 155 2.98 -1.80 -12.15
N GLY A 156 3.99 -2.65 -12.36
CA GLY A 156 4.27 -3.34 -13.61
C GLY A 156 5.74 -3.20 -14.01
N VAL A 157 6.11 -3.92 -15.07
CA VAL A 157 7.47 -3.87 -15.62
C VAL A 157 7.53 -2.95 -16.85
N SER A 158 6.81 -3.33 -17.91
CA SER A 158 6.80 -2.64 -19.20
C SER A 158 5.53 -1.82 -19.39
N ASP A 159 5.68 -0.64 -20.01
CA ASP A 159 4.59 0.24 -20.43
C ASP A 159 3.47 -0.50 -21.17
N THR A 160 3.79 -1.53 -21.96
CA THR A 160 2.82 -2.35 -22.70
C THR A 160 1.77 -3.02 -21.81
N ASN A 161 2.12 -3.36 -20.57
CA ASN A 161 1.24 -4.11 -19.66
C ASN A 161 0.66 -3.25 -18.54
N SER A 162 0.94 -1.95 -18.52
CA SER A 162 0.38 -1.07 -17.51
C SER A 162 -1.14 -0.94 -17.66
N TRP A 163 -1.87 -0.88 -16.54
CA TRP A 163 -3.28 -0.50 -16.52
C TRP A 163 -3.54 0.92 -17.08
N ARG A 164 -2.48 1.73 -17.20
CA ARG A 164 -2.47 3.05 -17.84
C ARG A 164 -1.46 3.12 -18.99
N ALA A 165 -1.37 2.06 -19.80
CA ALA A 165 -0.37 1.93 -20.88
C ALA A 165 -0.23 3.17 -21.79
N SER A 166 -1.33 3.89 -22.05
CA SER A 166 -1.32 5.10 -22.88
C SER A 166 -0.49 6.26 -22.31
N SER A 167 -0.17 6.26 -21.02
CA SER A 167 0.69 7.27 -20.38
C SER A 167 2.15 6.85 -20.24
N THR A 168 2.54 5.67 -20.75
CA THR A 168 3.92 5.14 -20.67
C THR A 168 4.58 5.31 -19.29
N PRO A 169 3.96 4.82 -18.20
CA PRO A 169 4.28 5.31 -16.86
C PRO A 169 5.35 4.50 -16.11
N LEU A 170 5.84 3.41 -16.68
CA LEU A 170 6.71 2.42 -16.03
C LEU A 170 8.19 2.59 -16.40
N LEU A 171 9.02 1.70 -15.87
CA LEU A 171 10.48 1.74 -15.97
C LEU A 171 11.04 1.13 -17.27
N PHE A 172 10.28 0.25 -17.94
CA PHE A 172 10.66 -0.37 -19.20
C PHE A 172 9.72 0.02 -20.34
N ASP A 173 10.27 0.18 -21.53
CA ASP A 173 9.51 0.51 -22.74
C ASP A 173 8.71 -0.68 -23.27
N SER A 174 8.06 -0.51 -24.42
CA SER A 174 7.21 -1.55 -25.02
C SER A 174 7.96 -2.78 -25.55
N ASN A 175 9.28 -2.69 -25.68
CA ASN A 175 10.17 -3.78 -26.11
C ASN A 175 10.94 -4.39 -24.92
N TYR A 176 10.49 -4.12 -23.70
CA TYR A 176 11.15 -4.53 -22.45
C TYR A 176 12.60 -4.03 -22.34
N GLN A 177 12.94 -2.90 -22.98
CA GLN A 177 14.22 -2.24 -22.78
C GLN A 177 14.11 -1.23 -21.62
N PRO A 178 15.14 -1.11 -20.76
CA PRO A 178 15.13 -0.16 -19.66
C PRO A 178 15.09 1.28 -20.20
N LYS A 179 14.16 2.10 -19.68
CA LYS A 179 14.10 3.53 -19.98
C LYS A 179 15.20 4.28 -19.23
N ALA A 180 15.49 5.52 -19.62
CA ALA A 180 16.40 6.40 -18.87
C ALA A 180 16.03 6.50 -17.38
N THR A 181 14.73 6.42 -17.08
CA THR A 181 14.16 6.42 -15.74
C THR A 181 14.59 5.22 -14.90
N HIS A 182 14.64 4.01 -15.48
CA HIS A 182 15.17 2.82 -14.81
C HIS A 182 16.63 3.01 -14.42
N ILE A 183 17.45 3.49 -15.36
CA ILE A 183 18.89 3.73 -15.14
C ILE A 183 19.13 4.79 -14.04
N SER A 184 18.18 5.69 -13.82
CA SER A 184 18.34 6.79 -12.85
C SER A 184 18.05 6.39 -11.39
N VAL A 185 17.47 5.20 -11.15
CA VAL A 185 17.02 4.76 -9.82
C VAL A 185 17.61 3.43 -9.37
N ILE A 186 18.52 2.84 -10.16
CA ILE A 186 19.28 1.62 -9.84
C ILE A 186 20.76 1.96 -9.89
#